data_AF-A0A2N6UGV5-F1
#
_entry.id   AF-A0A2N6UGV5-F1
#
_cell.length_a   1.000
_cell.length_b   1.000
_cell.length_c   1.000
_cell.angle_alpha   90.00
_cell.angle_beta   90.00
_cell.angle_gamma   90.00
#
_symmetry.space_group_name_H-M   'P 1'
#
loop_
_entity.id
_entity.type
_entity.pdbx_description
1 polymer ?
#
loop_
_entity_poly.entity_id
_entity_poly.type
_entity_poly.pdbx_seq_one_letter_code
_entity_poly.pdbx_strand_id
1 'polypeptide(L)'
;MLILEILNEDKWLDDYKFFKDFKNSSYYETLLDTYQNLNTDILYKSRIHGQGHIERVILISLLLSFYYKLNKNDTDILRYAASLHDTKRVDDSYDTEHGYRAALYSIDYAKIDENDKNILQAVLATHSRPDKDMDKTIEEFFVKDMDRARYLSKLFKDADALDRVRLGDLDQKYLRNDFSHDLVDFSERLFEKYMERQ
;
A
#
# COMPACT_ATOMS: atom_id res chain seq x y z
N MET A 1 17.15 -3.52 2.57
CA MET A 1 15.90 -2.78 2.81
C MET A 1 15.66 -2.87 4.31
N LEU A 2 15.48 -1.73 4.99
CA LEU A 2 15.38 -1.73 6.46
C LEU A 2 14.19 -2.57 6.92
N ILE A 3 13.12 -2.63 6.12
CA ILE A 3 11.97 -3.49 6.41
C ILE A 3 12.35 -4.98 6.50
N LEU A 4 13.29 -5.46 5.68
CA LEU A 4 13.70 -6.86 5.72
C LEU A 4 14.52 -7.18 6.98
N GLU A 5 15.31 -6.24 7.48
CA GLU A 5 16.03 -6.38 8.75
C GLU A 5 15.04 -6.49 9.91
N ILE A 6 14.05 -5.58 9.95
CA ILE A 6 12.96 -5.62 10.94
C ILE A 6 12.25 -6.98 10.91
N LEU A 7 11.83 -7.43 9.72
CA LEU A 7 11.05 -8.67 9.56
C LEU A 7 11.81 -9.93 10.02
N ASN A 8 13.15 -9.92 9.92
CA ASN A 8 14.01 -11.06 10.23
C ASN A 8 14.53 -11.06 11.67
N GLU A 9 14.83 -9.89 12.24
CA GLU A 9 15.57 -9.77 13.50
C GLU A 9 14.68 -9.45 14.70
N ASP A 10 13.52 -8.83 14.46
CA ASP A 10 12.73 -8.27 15.54
C ASP A 10 11.70 -9.23 16.13
N LYS A 11 11.85 -9.51 17.43
CA LYS A 11 10.91 -10.34 18.21
C LYS A 11 9.60 -9.64 18.53
N TRP A 12 9.51 -8.31 18.40
CA TRP A 12 8.28 -7.58 18.69
C TRP A 12 7.11 -8.02 17.81
N LEU A 13 7.42 -8.51 16.60
CA LEU A 13 6.44 -9.08 15.69
C LEU A 13 5.68 -10.28 16.27
N ASP A 14 6.29 -11.00 17.23
CA ASP A 14 5.67 -12.14 17.91
C ASP A 14 4.54 -11.72 18.88
N ASP A 15 4.49 -10.43 19.26
CA ASP A 15 3.41 -9.88 20.09
C ASP A 15 2.08 -9.82 19.32
N TYR A 16 2.14 -9.86 17.99
CA TYR A 16 0.97 -9.77 17.10
C TYR A 16 0.61 -11.16 16.57
N LYS A 17 -0.43 -11.78 17.14
CA LYS A 17 -0.87 -13.13 16.74
C LYS A 17 -1.12 -13.25 15.23
N PHE A 18 -1.76 -12.25 14.61
CA PHE A 18 -2.03 -12.25 13.17
C PHE A 18 -0.74 -12.33 12.35
N PHE A 19 0.37 -11.79 12.88
CA PHE A 19 1.63 -11.70 12.15
C PHE A 19 2.33 -13.06 12.07
N LYS A 20 2.22 -13.87 13.12
CA LYS A 20 2.67 -15.27 13.09
C LYS A 20 1.93 -16.08 12.02
N ASP A 21 0.62 -15.90 11.93
CA ASP A 21 -0.19 -16.58 10.92
C ASP A 21 0.14 -16.07 9.51
N PHE A 22 0.33 -14.76 9.36
CA PHE A 22 0.78 -14.12 8.12
C PHE A 22 2.12 -14.68 7.65
N LYS A 23 3.14 -14.77 8.53
CA LYS A 23 4.47 -15.33 8.23
C LYS A 23 4.43 -16.76 7.67
N ASN A 24 3.42 -17.54 8.03
CA ASN A 24 3.23 -18.92 7.56
C ASN A 24 2.28 -19.04 6.35
N SER A 25 1.97 -17.93 5.69
CA SER A 25 1.03 -17.88 4.57
C SER A 25 1.70 -17.53 3.24
N SER A 26 1.03 -17.83 2.12
CA SER A 26 1.48 -17.43 0.78
C SER A 26 1.54 -15.89 0.58
N TYR A 27 0.87 -15.11 1.43
CA TYR A 27 0.96 -13.66 1.39
C TYR A 27 2.33 -13.14 1.86
N TYR A 28 2.99 -13.86 2.77
CA TYR A 28 4.35 -13.53 3.19
C TYR A 28 5.37 -13.88 2.08
N GLU A 29 5.16 -14.97 1.36
CA GLU A 29 5.95 -15.27 0.15
C GLU A 29 5.79 -14.17 -0.89
N THR A 30 4.55 -13.70 -1.11
CA THR A 30 4.24 -12.58 -2.00
C THR A 30 4.88 -11.27 -1.53
N LEU A 31 4.93 -11.02 -0.22
CA LEU A 31 5.61 -9.87 0.38
C LEU A 31 7.11 -9.89 0.04
N LEU A 32 7.78 -11.03 0.27
CA LEU A 32 9.21 -11.18 0.00
C LEU A 32 9.53 -11.03 -1.49
N ASP A 33 8.70 -11.63 -2.37
CA ASP A 33 8.80 -11.45 -3.82
C ASP A 33 8.65 -9.97 -4.22
N THR A 34 7.72 -9.25 -3.59
CA THR A 34 7.50 -7.82 -3.86
C THR A 34 8.74 -7.00 -3.49
N TYR A 35 9.35 -7.23 -2.33
CA TYR A 35 10.57 -6.53 -1.94
C TYR A 35 11.77 -6.89 -2.81
N GLN A 36 11.94 -8.16 -3.14
CA GLN A 36 13.02 -8.60 -4.01
C GLN A 36 12.96 -7.95 -5.40
N ASN A 37 11.75 -7.68 -5.90
CA ASN A 37 11.52 -7.11 -7.23
C ASN A 37 11.15 -5.62 -7.20
N LEU A 38 11.23 -4.95 -6.05
CA LEU A 38 10.89 -3.52 -5.95
C LEU A 38 11.88 -2.71 -6.78
N ASN A 39 11.37 -2.00 -7.79
CA ASN A 39 12.18 -1.11 -8.60
C ASN A 39 12.44 0.20 -7.83
N THR A 40 13.57 0.27 -7.13
CA THR A 40 13.93 1.44 -6.32
C THR A 40 14.34 2.66 -7.16
N ASP A 41 14.67 2.48 -8.44
CA ASP A 41 15.10 3.56 -9.33
C ASP A 41 13.96 4.51 -9.70
N ILE A 42 12.72 4.00 -9.74
CA ILE A 42 11.52 4.78 -10.10
C ILE A 42 10.83 5.42 -8.91
N LEU A 43 11.24 5.11 -7.68
CA LEU A 43 10.64 5.67 -6.47
C LEU A 43 10.97 7.15 -6.34
N TYR A 44 9.99 7.92 -5.88
CA TYR A 44 10.18 9.32 -5.59
C TYR A 44 11.26 9.51 -4.51
N LYS A 45 12.22 10.41 -4.77
CA LYS A 45 13.37 10.62 -3.89
C LYS A 45 13.00 11.65 -2.82
N SER A 46 12.46 11.16 -1.71
CA SER A 46 12.03 11.98 -0.57
C SER A 46 12.31 11.27 0.76
N ARG A 47 12.48 12.06 1.83
CA ARG A 47 12.52 11.52 3.20
C ARG A 47 11.12 11.14 3.72
N ILE A 48 10.08 11.74 3.14
CA ILE A 48 8.67 11.61 3.58
C ILE A 48 7.93 10.55 2.77
N HIS A 49 8.06 10.62 1.43
CA HIS A 49 7.33 9.81 0.45
C HIS A 49 8.28 8.91 -0.38
N GLY A 50 9.49 8.66 0.14
CA GLY A 50 10.47 7.81 -0.53
C GLY A 50 10.43 6.35 -0.09
N GLN A 51 11.53 5.63 -0.33
CA GLN A 51 11.61 4.18 -0.16
C GLN A 51 11.06 3.68 1.19
N GLY A 52 11.36 4.33 2.31
CA GLY A 52 10.87 3.85 3.61
C GLY A 52 9.35 3.89 3.77
N HIS A 53 8.69 4.88 3.16
CA HIS A 53 7.23 4.93 3.09
C HIS A 53 6.69 3.78 2.24
N ILE A 54 7.23 3.59 1.03
CA ILE A 54 6.85 2.51 0.12
C ILE A 54 7.01 1.13 0.77
N GLU A 55 8.13 0.91 1.47
CA GLU A 55 8.39 -0.35 2.18
C GLU A 55 7.30 -0.65 3.22
N ARG A 56 6.92 0.32 4.05
CA ARG A 56 5.90 0.11 5.08
C ARG A 56 4.49 -0.05 4.48
N VAL A 57 4.14 0.73 3.44
CA VAL A 57 2.84 0.59 2.75
C VAL A 57 2.70 -0.76 2.03
N ILE A 58 3.79 -1.31 1.48
CA ILE A 58 3.79 -2.68 0.93
C ILE A 58 3.45 -3.69 2.03
N LEU A 59 4.13 -3.64 3.19
CA LEU A 59 3.83 -4.54 4.30
C LEU A 59 2.35 -4.47 4.71
N ILE A 60 1.84 -3.26 4.95
CA ILE A 60 0.47 -3.05 5.39
C ILE A 60 -0.53 -3.55 4.35
N SER A 61 -0.26 -3.31 3.06
CA SER A 61 -1.10 -3.80 1.95
C SER A 61 -1.19 -5.33 1.92
N LEU A 62 -0.08 -6.04 2.20
CA LEU A 62 -0.08 -7.51 2.28
C LEU A 62 -0.73 -8.04 3.55
N LEU A 63 -0.65 -7.32 4.68
CA LEU A 63 -1.38 -7.65 5.90
C LEU A 63 -2.90 -7.54 5.70
N LEU A 64 -3.37 -6.47 5.06
CA LEU A 64 -4.77 -6.31 4.67
C LEU A 64 -5.20 -7.42 3.69
N SER A 65 -4.36 -7.73 2.70
CA SER A 65 -4.62 -8.82 1.74
C SER A 65 -4.79 -10.17 2.45
N PHE A 66 -3.92 -10.47 3.40
CA PHE A 66 -3.95 -11.68 4.21
C PHE A 66 -5.22 -11.77 5.07
N TYR A 67 -5.52 -10.70 5.82
CA TYR A 67 -6.65 -10.69 6.75
C TYR A 67 -7.99 -10.86 6.02
N TYR A 68 -8.16 -10.11 4.93
CA TYR A 68 -9.36 -10.17 4.09
C TYR A 68 -9.37 -11.32 3.09
N LYS A 69 -8.33 -12.18 3.10
CA LYS A 69 -8.20 -13.38 2.27
C LYS A 69 -8.37 -13.09 0.78
N LEU A 70 -7.74 -12.01 0.31
CA LEU A 70 -7.77 -11.63 -1.11
C LEU A 70 -7.22 -12.75 -1.97
N ASN A 71 -7.83 -12.98 -3.14
CA ASN A 71 -7.25 -13.90 -4.10
C ASN A 71 -5.91 -13.33 -4.66
N LYS A 72 -5.20 -14.15 -5.44
CA LYS A 72 -3.90 -13.77 -6.02
C LYS A 72 -3.98 -12.47 -6.82
N ASN A 73 -4.99 -12.31 -7.67
CA ASN A 73 -5.14 -11.16 -8.55
C ASN A 73 -5.39 -9.86 -7.76
N ASP A 74 -6.22 -9.92 -6.72
CA ASP A 74 -6.49 -8.78 -5.84
C ASP A 74 -5.27 -8.42 -4.98
N THR A 75 -4.53 -9.43 -4.53
CA THR A 75 -3.25 -9.24 -3.82
C THR A 75 -2.20 -8.59 -4.74
N ASP A 76 -2.14 -9.01 -6.01
CA ASP A 76 -1.29 -8.39 -7.03
C ASP A 76 -1.66 -6.91 -7.23
N ILE A 77 -2.95 -6.56 -7.28
CA ILE A 77 -3.37 -5.16 -7.37
C ILE A 77 -2.84 -4.35 -6.18
N LEU A 78 -3.01 -4.83 -4.94
CA LEU A 78 -2.56 -4.06 -3.76
C LEU A 78 -1.03 -3.92 -3.68
N ARG A 79 -0.26 -4.97 -3.94
CA ARG A 79 1.21 -4.88 -3.86
C ARG A 79 1.80 -3.97 -4.93
N TYR A 80 1.22 -3.96 -6.13
CA TYR A 80 1.66 -3.05 -7.19
C TYR A 80 1.15 -1.62 -6.98
N ALA A 81 -0.06 -1.44 -6.42
CA ALA A 81 -0.51 -0.12 -6.00
C ALA A 81 0.48 0.48 -4.98
N ALA A 82 0.83 -0.28 -3.94
CA ALA A 82 1.81 0.14 -2.93
C ALA A 82 3.18 0.48 -3.54
N SER A 83 3.65 -0.32 -4.49
CA SER A 83 4.95 -0.11 -5.14
C SER A 83 5.00 1.11 -6.05
N LEU A 84 3.84 1.63 -6.52
CA LEU A 84 3.79 2.63 -7.60
C LEU A 84 3.11 3.95 -7.22
N HIS A 85 2.28 3.99 -6.17
CA HIS A 85 1.37 5.12 -5.90
C HIS A 85 2.03 6.50 -5.85
N ASP A 86 3.27 6.56 -5.34
CA ASP A 86 4.01 7.81 -5.15
C ASP A 86 5.13 8.05 -6.19
N THR A 87 5.29 7.20 -7.21
CA THR A 87 6.39 7.34 -8.19
C THR A 87 6.32 8.61 -9.03
N LYS A 88 5.15 9.26 -9.10
CA LYS A 88 4.91 10.47 -9.91
C LYS A 88 4.53 11.68 -9.09
N ARG A 89 4.93 11.75 -7.81
CA ARG A 89 4.94 13.01 -7.05
C ARG A 89 5.86 14.04 -7.73
N VAL A 90 5.48 15.31 -7.67
CA VAL A 90 6.30 16.43 -8.14
C VAL A 90 7.09 17.07 -7.00
N ASP A 91 6.48 17.08 -5.80
CA ASP A 91 7.06 17.51 -4.54
C ASP A 91 6.36 16.78 -3.36
N ASP A 92 6.75 17.10 -2.12
CA ASP A 92 6.15 16.57 -0.89
C ASP A 92 4.86 17.30 -0.47
N SER A 93 4.35 18.24 -1.28
CA SER A 93 3.14 18.99 -0.93
C SER A 93 1.87 18.17 -1.17
N TYR A 94 0.74 18.74 -0.74
CA TYR A 94 -0.57 18.16 -1.00
C TYR A 94 -0.88 18.21 -2.50
N ASP A 95 -1.10 17.03 -3.07
CA ASP A 95 -1.32 16.84 -4.50
C ASP A 95 -2.39 15.77 -4.70
N THR A 96 -3.52 16.09 -5.32
CA THR A 96 -4.59 15.10 -5.54
C THR A 96 -4.38 14.24 -6.79
N GLU A 97 -3.41 14.59 -7.63
CA GLU A 97 -3.24 14.02 -8.96
C GLU A 97 -2.00 13.11 -9.09
N HIS A 98 -1.17 12.99 -8.05
CA HIS A 98 0.02 12.12 -8.11
C HIS A 98 -0.32 10.66 -8.38
N GLY A 99 -1.39 10.15 -7.76
CA GLY A 99 -1.89 8.80 -8.03
C GLY A 99 -2.38 8.62 -9.47
N TYR A 100 -3.09 9.61 -10.01
CA TYR A 100 -3.53 9.59 -11.40
C TYR A 100 -2.33 9.59 -12.37
N ARG A 101 -1.29 10.39 -12.09
CA ARG A 101 -0.06 10.36 -12.89
C ARG A 101 0.66 9.02 -12.79
N ALA A 102 0.74 8.42 -11.60
CA ALA A 102 1.31 7.09 -11.43
C ALA A 102 0.52 6.03 -12.23
N ALA A 103 -0.82 6.11 -12.21
CA ALA A 103 -1.69 5.24 -13.00
C ALA A 103 -1.45 5.32 -14.52
N LEU A 104 -1.03 6.48 -15.04
CA LEU A 104 -0.71 6.64 -16.46
C LEU A 104 0.74 6.28 -16.81
N TYR A 105 1.69 6.69 -15.98
CA TYR A 105 3.11 6.70 -16.34
C TYR A 105 3.96 5.64 -15.64
N SER A 106 3.38 4.89 -14.71
CA SER A 106 4.07 3.83 -13.97
C SER A 106 3.40 2.46 -14.09
N ILE A 107 2.24 2.38 -14.73
CA ILE A 107 1.46 1.13 -14.82
C ILE A 107 2.22 -0.03 -15.45
N ASP A 108 3.07 0.24 -16.44
CA ASP A 108 3.80 -0.81 -17.16
C ASP A 108 4.95 -1.43 -16.34
N TYR A 109 5.26 -0.90 -15.14
CA TYR A 109 6.14 -1.57 -14.18
C TYR A 109 5.43 -2.67 -13.36
N ALA A 110 4.10 -2.71 -13.39
CA ALA A 110 3.32 -3.73 -12.71
C ALA A 110 3.21 -5.00 -13.58
N LYS A 111 3.57 -6.16 -13.02
CA LYS A 111 3.40 -7.46 -13.69
C LYS A 111 2.06 -8.08 -13.25
N ILE A 112 0.97 -7.54 -13.76
CA ILE A 112 -0.40 -7.98 -13.43
C ILE A 112 -1.11 -8.63 -14.60
N ASP A 113 -2.24 -9.28 -14.33
CA ASP A 113 -3.17 -9.71 -15.38
C ASP A 113 -3.71 -8.47 -16.13
N GLU A 114 -3.72 -8.51 -17.45
CA GLU A 114 -4.21 -7.40 -18.28
C GLU A 114 -5.68 -7.06 -17.99
N ASN A 115 -6.49 -8.03 -17.55
CA ASN A 115 -7.88 -7.79 -17.15
C ASN A 115 -7.99 -6.95 -15.86
N ASP A 116 -6.92 -6.90 -15.07
CA ASP A 116 -6.85 -6.16 -13.82
C ASP A 116 -6.18 -4.78 -13.97
N LYS A 117 -5.66 -4.45 -15.16
CA LYS A 117 -4.92 -3.20 -15.43
C LYS A 117 -5.74 -1.96 -15.10
N ASN A 118 -6.98 -1.90 -15.56
CA ASN A 118 -7.86 -0.77 -15.30
C ASN A 118 -8.17 -0.62 -13.80
N ILE A 119 -8.30 -1.73 -13.07
CA ILE A 119 -8.55 -1.68 -11.62
C ILE A 119 -7.31 -1.16 -10.89
N LEU A 120 -6.10 -1.65 -11.23
CA LEU A 120 -4.88 -1.11 -10.64
C LEU A 120 -4.72 0.39 -10.91
N GLN A 121 -5.00 0.84 -12.14
CA GLN A 121 -4.97 2.26 -12.47
C GLN A 121 -5.99 3.07 -11.65
N ALA A 122 -7.20 2.55 -11.46
CA ALA A 122 -8.21 3.19 -10.62
C ALA A 122 -7.80 3.24 -9.14
N VAL A 123 -7.24 2.15 -8.59
CA VAL A 123 -6.72 2.12 -7.21
C VAL A 123 -5.59 3.14 -7.02
N LEU A 124 -4.67 3.23 -8.00
CA LEU A 124 -3.64 4.25 -8.03
C LEU A 124 -4.23 5.66 -8.10
N ALA A 125 -5.23 5.93 -8.92
CA ALA A 125 -5.77 7.29 -9.01
C ALA A 125 -6.63 7.69 -7.79
N THR A 126 -7.40 6.76 -7.23
CA THR A 126 -8.30 7.02 -6.10
C THR A 126 -7.55 7.28 -4.80
N HIS A 127 -6.31 6.79 -4.64
CA HIS A 127 -5.59 6.91 -3.38
C HIS A 127 -5.29 8.37 -3.00
N SER A 128 -4.95 9.19 -4.00
CA SER A 128 -4.60 10.60 -3.81
C SER A 128 -5.81 11.54 -3.82
N ARG A 129 -6.99 11.08 -4.22
CA ARG A 129 -8.21 11.90 -4.34
C ARG A 129 -9.15 11.71 -3.14
N PRO A 130 -10.06 12.67 -2.85
CA PRO A 130 -11.07 12.50 -1.81
C PRO A 130 -12.05 11.34 -2.06
N ASP A 131 -12.60 10.73 -1.01
CA ASP A 131 -13.54 9.59 -1.14
C ASP A 131 -14.82 9.92 -1.91
N LYS A 132 -15.29 11.17 -1.82
CA LYS A 132 -16.46 11.65 -2.60
C LYS A 132 -16.25 11.54 -4.12
N ASP A 133 -15.01 11.50 -4.58
CA ASP A 133 -14.63 11.43 -5.99
C ASP A 133 -14.22 10.02 -6.41
N MET A 134 -14.34 9.01 -5.52
CA MET A 134 -13.88 7.63 -5.76
C MET A 134 -14.55 7.03 -6.99
N ASP A 135 -15.88 7.03 -7.05
CA ASP A 135 -16.63 6.41 -8.15
C ASP A 135 -16.31 7.06 -9.49
N LYS A 136 -16.32 8.40 -9.54
CA LYS A 136 -15.94 9.16 -10.72
C LYS A 136 -14.51 8.83 -11.17
N THR A 137 -13.58 8.71 -10.22
CA THR A 137 -12.19 8.38 -10.53
C THR A 137 -12.05 6.95 -11.05
N ILE A 138 -12.83 6.00 -10.54
CA ILE A 138 -12.85 4.62 -11.06
C ILE A 138 -13.40 4.58 -12.49
N GLU A 139 -14.45 5.37 -12.78
CA GLU A 139 -15.05 5.47 -14.11
C GLU A 139 -14.07 6.00 -15.17
N GLU A 140 -13.15 6.90 -14.81
CA GLU A 140 -12.11 7.45 -15.70
C GLU A 140 -11.20 6.37 -16.31
N PHE A 141 -11.08 5.20 -15.67
CA PHE A 141 -10.26 4.07 -16.14
C PHE A 141 -11.08 2.96 -16.79
N PHE A 142 -12.36 3.18 -17.10
CA PHE A 142 -13.22 2.20 -17.78
C PHE A 142 -13.25 0.83 -17.07
N VAL A 143 -13.27 0.85 -15.74
CA VAL A 143 -13.35 -0.37 -14.93
C VAL A 143 -14.72 -1.02 -15.14
N LYS A 144 -14.72 -2.34 -15.39
CA LYS A 144 -15.96 -3.12 -15.57
C LYS A 144 -16.58 -3.52 -14.23
N ASP A 145 -15.75 -3.91 -13.26
CA ASP A 145 -16.17 -4.32 -11.93
C ASP A 145 -15.94 -3.18 -10.92
N MET A 146 -16.92 -2.29 -10.83
CA MET A 146 -16.87 -1.11 -9.98
C MET A 146 -16.78 -1.47 -8.50
N ASP A 147 -17.46 -2.53 -8.07
CA ASP A 147 -17.49 -2.91 -6.65
C ASP A 147 -16.15 -3.48 -6.20
N ARG A 148 -15.52 -4.32 -7.04
CA ARG A 148 -14.16 -4.79 -6.81
C ARG A 148 -13.16 -3.63 -6.75
N ALA A 149 -13.25 -2.68 -7.68
CA ALA A 149 -12.35 -1.51 -7.67
C ALA A 149 -12.57 -0.61 -6.44
N ARG A 150 -13.82 -0.35 -6.03
CA ARG A 150 -14.12 0.38 -4.79
C ARG A 150 -13.52 -0.33 -3.59
N TYR A 151 -13.73 -1.64 -3.48
CA TYR A 151 -13.23 -2.42 -2.36
C TYR A 151 -11.70 -2.34 -2.23
N LEU A 152 -10.98 -2.57 -3.33
CA LEU A 152 -9.52 -2.50 -3.35
C LEU A 152 -9.00 -1.07 -3.15
N SER A 153 -9.70 -0.05 -3.67
CA SER A 153 -9.37 1.36 -3.44
C SER A 153 -9.45 1.72 -1.95
N LYS A 154 -10.48 1.24 -1.24
CA LYS A 154 -10.62 1.48 0.20
C LYS A 154 -9.50 0.80 0.99
N LEU A 155 -9.16 -0.45 0.67
CA LEU A 155 -8.06 -1.16 1.31
C LEU A 155 -6.73 -0.45 1.08
N PHE A 156 -6.45 -0.04 -0.15
CA PHE A 156 -5.19 0.63 -0.45
C PHE A 156 -5.08 2.01 0.22
N LYS A 157 -6.17 2.78 0.27
CA LYS A 157 -6.20 4.05 0.99
C LYS A 157 -5.97 3.89 2.48
N ASP A 158 -6.47 2.82 3.08
CA ASP A 158 -6.18 2.51 4.47
C ASP A 158 -4.71 2.13 4.68
N ALA A 159 -4.11 1.38 3.75
CA ALA A 159 -2.69 1.02 3.83
C ALA A 159 -1.77 2.24 3.77
N ASP A 160 -2.03 3.17 2.84
CA ASP A 160 -1.31 4.45 2.75
C ASP A 160 -1.56 5.33 3.98
N ALA A 161 -2.82 5.44 4.41
CA ALA A 161 -3.18 6.22 5.60
C ALA A 161 -2.50 5.70 6.86
N LEU A 162 -2.42 4.39 7.07
CA LEU A 162 -1.79 3.78 8.24
C LEU A 162 -0.31 4.15 8.38
N ASP A 163 0.40 4.42 7.28
CA ASP A 163 1.78 4.88 7.34
C ASP A 163 1.91 6.35 7.79
N ARG A 164 0.81 7.10 7.88
CA ARG A 164 0.81 8.50 8.36
C ARG A 164 1.11 8.64 9.85
N VAL A 165 1.16 7.54 10.60
CA VAL A 165 1.75 7.53 11.96
C VAL A 165 3.16 8.14 11.96
N ARG A 166 3.91 8.01 10.85
CA ARG A 166 5.23 8.63 10.66
C ARG A 166 5.24 10.15 10.73
N LEU A 167 4.09 10.78 10.42
CA LEU A 167 3.89 12.23 10.40
C LEU A 167 3.19 12.72 11.68
N GLY A 168 2.73 11.79 12.53
CA GLY A 168 1.90 12.12 13.70
C GLY A 168 0.52 12.66 13.34
N ASP A 169 0.02 12.38 12.13
CA ASP A 169 -1.24 12.97 11.63
C ASP A 169 -2.23 11.96 11.05
N LEU A 170 -2.10 10.68 11.40
CA LEU A 170 -3.12 9.67 11.12
C LEU A 170 -4.45 10.09 11.77
N ASP A 171 -5.46 10.34 10.96
CA ASP A 171 -6.86 10.46 11.41
C ASP A 171 -7.60 9.14 11.15
N GLN A 172 -7.79 8.36 12.23
CA GLN A 172 -8.41 7.05 12.18
C GLN A 172 -9.85 7.08 11.62
N LYS A 173 -10.53 8.24 11.63
CA LYS A 173 -11.89 8.36 11.03
C LYS A 173 -11.89 8.11 9.51
N TYR A 174 -10.73 8.23 8.87
CA TYR A 174 -10.57 7.91 7.46
C TYR A 174 -10.18 6.45 7.21
N LEU A 175 -9.96 5.64 8.24
CA LEU A 175 -9.77 4.19 8.08
C LEU A 175 -11.14 3.53 7.82
N ARG A 176 -11.25 2.82 6.71
CA ARG A 176 -12.51 2.33 6.14
C ARG A 176 -12.84 0.90 6.55
N ASN A 177 -11.84 0.15 7.00
CA ASN A 177 -11.94 -1.27 7.26
C ASN A 177 -11.57 -1.58 8.73
N ASP A 178 -12.31 -2.48 9.37
CA ASP A 178 -12.13 -2.79 10.81
C ASP A 178 -10.69 -3.19 11.15
N PHE A 179 -10.07 -4.06 10.34
CA PHE A 179 -8.70 -4.49 10.60
C PHE A 179 -7.67 -3.38 10.42
N SER A 180 -7.98 -2.32 9.65
CA SER A 180 -7.11 -1.15 9.57
C SER A 180 -7.03 -0.44 10.92
N HIS A 181 -8.12 -0.39 11.70
CA HIS A 181 -8.08 0.17 13.06
C HIS A 181 -7.23 -0.70 14.00
N ASP A 182 -7.30 -2.02 13.85
CA ASP A 182 -6.46 -2.95 14.63
C ASP A 182 -4.96 -2.84 14.31
N LEU A 183 -4.61 -2.30 13.13
CA LEU A 183 -3.23 -2.13 12.67
C LEU A 183 -2.57 -0.81 13.12
N VAL A 184 -3.28 0.10 13.80
CA VAL A 184 -2.72 1.40 14.20
C VAL A 184 -1.49 1.25 15.10
N ASP A 185 -1.63 0.50 16.20
CA ASP A 185 -0.53 0.22 17.14
C ASP A 185 0.63 -0.52 16.45
N PHE A 186 0.31 -1.47 15.56
CA PHE A 186 1.32 -2.16 14.76
C PHE A 186 2.10 -1.19 13.87
N SER A 187 1.41 -0.26 13.19
CA SER A 187 2.04 0.73 12.32
C SER A 187 2.90 1.72 13.09
N GLU A 188 2.47 2.17 14.27
CA GLU A 188 3.29 3.02 15.15
C GLU A 188 4.59 2.31 15.54
N ARG A 189 4.49 1.08 16.05
CA ARG A 189 5.65 0.28 16.45
C ARG A 189 6.56 -0.07 15.27
N LEU A 190 5.99 -0.35 14.11
CA LEU A 190 6.74 -0.56 12.87
C LEU A 190 7.56 0.68 12.52
N PHE A 191 6.97 1.88 12.61
CA PHE A 191 7.68 3.13 12.33
C PHE A 191 8.79 3.40 13.34
N GLU A 192 8.54 3.20 14.65
CA GLU A 192 9.58 3.31 15.68
C GLU A 192 10.80 2.46 15.36
N LYS A 193 10.57 1.19 14.99
CA LYS A 193 11.62 0.22 14.66
C LYS A 193 12.35 0.53 13.36
N TYR A 194 11.68 1.25 12.46
CA TYR A 194 12.28 1.80 11.26
C TYR A 194 13.22 2.96 11.59
N MET A 195 12.82 3.85 12.50
CA MET A 195 13.61 5.02 12.91
C MET A 195 14.85 4.63 13.73
N GLU A 196 14.81 3.53 14.50
CA GLU A 196 15.97 3.00 15.21
C GLU A 196 17.14 2.59 14.29
N ARG A 197 16.88 2.42 12.98
CA ARG A 197 17.84 1.92 11.98
C ARG A 197 18.23 2.95 10.91
N GLN A 198 17.69 4.16 10.97
CA GLN A 198 18.06 5.28 10.07
C GLN A 198 19.24 6.07 10.61
#